data_AF-X1DCE2-F1
#
_entry.id   AF-X1DCE2-F1
#
_cell.length_a   1.000
_cell.length_b   1.000
_cell.length_c   1.000
_cell.angle_alpha   90.00
_cell.angle_beta   90.00
_cell.angle_gamma   90.00
#
_symmetry.space_group_name_H-M   'P 1'
#
loop_
_entity.id
_entity.type
_entity.pdbx_description
1 polymer ?
#
loop_
_entity_poly.entity_id
_entity_poly.type
_entity_poly.pdbx_seq_one_letter_code
_entity_poly.pdbx_strand_id
1 'polypeptide(L)' 'MAKTIEEINEKIKSRKVVVLNAEEIIDYVKEKGIKKAAKEVDVVTTAT' A
#
# COMPACT_ATOMS: atom_id res chain seq x y z
N MET A 1 16.91 9.68 4.89
CA MET A 1 17.35 8.84 3.76
C MET A 1 16.09 8.28 3.11
N ALA A 2 15.76 8.73 1.90
CA ALA A 2 14.60 8.21 1.18
C ALA A 2 14.85 6.74 0.86
N LYS A 3 13.87 5.86 1.14
CA LYS A 3 13.97 4.43 0.79
C LYS A 3 14.13 4.31 -0.72
N THR A 4 15.11 3.54 -1.17
CA THR A 4 15.34 3.33 -2.61
C THR A 4 14.15 2.58 -3.21
N ILE A 5 13.81 2.88 -4.45
CA ILE A 5 12.72 2.20 -5.18
C ILE A 5 12.94 0.68 -5.18
N GLU A 6 14.20 0.23 -5.26
CA GLU A 6 14.60 -1.17 -5.16
C GLU A 6 14.20 -1.80 -3.82
N GLU A 7 14.46 -1.13 -2.69
CA GLU A 7 14.07 -1.63 -1.37
C GLU A 7 12.54 -1.70 -1.21
N ILE A 8 11.82 -0.74 -1.80
CA ILE A 8 10.35 -0.76 -1.81
C ILE A 8 9.85 -1.97 -2.61
N ASN A 9 10.41 -2.20 -3.80
CA ASN A 9 10.07 -3.33 -4.66
C ASN A 9 10.43 -4.68 -4.02
N GLU A 10 11.56 -4.79 -3.31
CA GLU A 10 11.91 -6.00 -2.57
C GLU A 10 10.94 -6.29 -1.43
N LYS A 11 10.47 -5.26 -0.71
CA LYS A 11 9.46 -5.42 0.35
C LYS A 11 8.12 -5.87 -0.20
N ILE A 12 7.71 -5.30 -1.34
CA ILE A 12 6.52 -5.70 -2.09
C ILE A 12 6.66 -7.17 -2.52
N LYS A 13 7.80 -7.54 -3.12
CA LYS A 13 8.08 -8.92 -3.58
C LYS A 13 8.14 -9.93 -2.43
N SER A 14 8.62 -9.49 -1.27
CA SER A 14 8.66 -10.28 -0.04
C SER A 14 7.29 -10.41 0.65
N ARG A 15 6.22 -9.81 0.13
CA ARG A 15 4.88 -9.74 0.74
C ARG A 15 4.90 -9.28 2.21
N LYS A 16 5.89 -8.48 2.59
CA LYS A 16 6.07 -7.99 3.97
C LYS A 16 5.35 -6.68 4.25
N VAL A 17 4.68 -6.11 3.25
CA VAL A 17 3.97 -4.83 3.32
C VAL A 17 2.59 -5.00 2.70
N VAL A 18 1.62 -4.25 3.23
CA VAL A 18 0.26 -4.24 2.67
C VAL A 18 0.25 -3.30 1.49
N VAL A 19 0.09 -3.88 0.30
CA VAL A 19 0.03 -3.16 -0.96
C VAL A 19 -1.40 -3.25 -1.48
N LEU A 20 -2.01 -2.11 -1.76
CA LEU A 20 -3.32 -2.05 -2.40
C LEU A 20 -3.20 -1.33 -3.74
N ASN A 21 -4.05 -1.71 -4.69
CA ASN A 21 -4.21 -0.92 -5.90
C ASN A 21 -5.13 0.31 -5.66
N ALA A 22 -5.26 1.16 -6.68
CA ALA A 22 -6.05 2.39 -6.60
C ALA A 22 -7.57 2.16 -6.45
N GLU A 23 -8.09 1.00 -6.84
CA GLU A 23 -9.51 0.66 -6.72
C GLU A 23 -9.78 0.04 -5.34
N GLU A 24 -8.93 -0.89 -4.91
CA GLU A 24 -8.97 -1.58 -3.63
C GLU A 24 -8.86 -0.62 -2.44
N ILE A 25 -8.00 0.41 -2.54
CA ILE A 25 -7.87 1.41 -1.47
C ILE A 25 -9.19 2.18 -1.25
N ILE A 26 -10.00 2.38 -2.30
CA ILE A 26 -11.27 3.10 -2.20
C ILE A 26 -12.27 2.27 -1.39
N ASP A 27 -12.43 1.00 -1.72
CA ASP A 27 -13.32 0.10 -0.97
C ASP A 27 -12.80 -0.14 0.45
N TYR A 28 -11.48 -0.28 0.62
CA TYR A 28 -10.86 -0.45 1.94
C TYR A 28 -11.11 0.75 2.87
N VAL A 29 -11.01 1.97 2.33
CA VAL A 29 -11.32 3.20 3.07
C VAL A 29 -12.81 3.30 3.39
N LYS A 30 -13.70 2.86 2.49
CA LYS A 30 -15.15 2.84 2.74
C LYS A 30 -15.54 1.86 3.83
N GLU A 31 -14.94 0.67 3.86
CA GLU A 31 -15.26 -0.36 4.85
C GLU A 31 -14.62 -0.11 6.23
N LYS A 32 -13.32 0.22 6.26
CA LYS A 32 -12.57 0.35 7.52
C LYS A 32 -12.41 1.80 8.00
N GLY A 33 -12.65 2.78 7.14
CA GLY A 33 -12.44 4.19 7.41
C GLY A 33 -11.00 4.66 7.15
N ILE A 34 -10.86 5.94 6.78
CA ILE A 34 -9.58 6.54 6.32
C ILE A 34 -8.44 6.44 7.34
N LYS A 35 -8.74 6.54 8.64
CA LYS A 35 -7.73 6.46 9.71
C LYS A 35 -7.13 5.06 9.85
N LYS A 36 -7.94 4.01 9.67
CA LYS A 36 -7.44 2.62 9.69
C LYS A 36 -6.70 2.30 8.40
N ALA A 37 -7.26 2.70 7.27
CA ALA A 37 -6.61 2.54 5.98
C ALA A 37 -5.20 3.13 5.96
N ALA A 38 -5.03 4.37 6.43
CA ALA A 38 -3.72 5.01 6.50
C ALA A 38 -2.73 4.36 7.49
N LYS A 39 -3.21 3.54 8.43
CA LYS A 39 -2.38 2.84 9.42
C LYS A 39 -2.01 1.43 8.98
N GLU A 40 -2.88 0.79 8.19
CA GLU A 40 -2.72 -0.60 7.73
C GLU A 40 -2.11 -0.70 6.33
N VAL A 41 -2.22 0.34 5.49
CA VAL A 41 -1.71 0.32 4.11
C VAL A 41 -0.35 1.01 4.02
N ASP A 42 0.64 0.30 3.50
CA ASP A 42 2.02 0.79 3.37
C ASP A 42 2.28 1.45 2.00
N VAL A 43 1.71 0.89 0.93
CA VAL A 43 1.97 1.34 -0.46
C VAL A 43 0.68 1.22 -1.28
N VAL A 44 0.37 2.27 -2.05
CA VAL A 44 -0.67 2.22 -3.08
C VAL A 44 -0.02 2.26 -4.45
N THR A 45 -0.31 1.26 -5.29
CA THR A 45 0.25 1.19 -6.65
C THR A 45 -0.83 1.46 -7.68
N THR A 46 -0.54 2.33 -8.64
CA THR A 46 -1.42 2.62 -9.79
C THR A 46 -0.94 1.94 -11.07
N ALA A 47 0.01 1.02 -10.99
CA ALA A 47 0.56 0.36 -12.18
C ALA A 47 -0.54 -0.46 -12.87
N THR A 48 -0.78 -0.16 -14.15
CA THR A 48 -1.58 -0.97 -15.08
C THR A 48 -0.76 -2.15 -15.58
#